data_AF-A0AAU0P309-F1
#
_entry.id   AF-A0AAU0P309-F1
#
_cell.length_a   1.000
_cell.length_b   1.000
_cell.length_c   1.000
_cell.angle_alpha   90.00
_cell.angle_beta   90.00
_cell.angle_gamma   90.00
#
_symmetry.space_group_name_H-M   'P 1'
#
loop_
_entity.id
_entity.type
_entity.pdbx_description
1 polymer ?
#
loop_
_entity_poly.entity_id
_entity_poly.type
_entity_poly.pdbx_seq_one_letter_code
_entity_poly.pdbx_strand_id
1 'polypeptide(L)'
;MPELICKILHISKTTYYSYLKKGYPIINFLNSFGKEGLEELLETGKIQKYENMSYIMDNYIQKNLEFYIYSFEQSQSLLHKASMHQEFKDFYFNFLTNFGKIDFPFNINVLGIQSLLTHYLYQYQIEKIKKNLNSDKINQILIEKNSEIDEAINSTNGKERKELEKFKNNLQQETLKEQILEDIFSNNDMNFEGIMLHFFTFNTWTNDMYYLLELVKKDEFEYFINSKNDELLYQAIGYFVYSYYQNFDTNNKLDLIYLIYHYFLANKDLISKDNIKKHIADRVNNPEFFEKIDEKLMNDYINNPFPKNFTSNLDVNLEEIETVTFEDLVNKRKNHN
;
A
#
# COMPACT_ATOMS: atom_id res chain seq x y z
N MET A 1 30.68 26.88 -26.06
CA MET A 1 30.22 26.54 -24.69
C MET A 1 29.80 27.80 -23.90
N PRO A 2 30.67 28.69 -23.39
CA PRO A 2 30.22 29.87 -22.61
C PRO A 2 29.25 30.80 -23.34
N GLU A 3 29.46 31.01 -24.65
CA GLU A 3 28.62 31.86 -25.49
C GLU A 3 27.19 31.34 -25.65
N LEU A 4 27.03 30.01 -25.72
CA LEU A 4 25.72 29.37 -25.82
C LEU A 4 24.94 29.53 -24.51
N ILE A 5 25.62 29.31 -23.38
CA ILE A 5 25.03 29.51 -22.03
C ILE A 5 24.64 30.97 -21.81
N CYS A 6 25.48 31.90 -22.26
CA CYS A 6 25.17 33.33 -22.22
C CYS A 6 23.90 33.66 -23.04
N LYS A 7 23.72 33.04 -24.20
CA LYS A 7 22.51 33.21 -25.02
C LYS A 7 21.28 32.60 -24.36
N ILE A 8 21.37 31.38 -23.84
CA ILE A 8 20.27 30.67 -23.15
C ILE A 8 19.77 31.48 -21.95
N LEU A 9 20.68 32.02 -21.15
CA LEU A 9 20.33 32.77 -19.93
C LEU A 9 20.14 34.27 -20.16
N HIS A 10 20.35 34.76 -21.39
CA HIS A 10 20.38 36.19 -21.71
C HIS A 10 21.32 37.02 -20.81
N ILE A 11 22.53 36.50 -20.54
CA ILE A 11 23.56 37.16 -19.72
C ILE A 11 24.83 37.49 -20.50
N SER A 12 25.62 38.44 -20.01
CA SER A 12 26.93 38.74 -20.59
C SER A 12 27.99 37.70 -20.17
N LYS A 13 29.07 37.58 -20.97
CA LYS A 13 30.22 36.72 -20.63
C LYS A 13 30.81 37.07 -19.26
N THR A 14 30.89 38.36 -18.92
CA THR A 14 31.37 38.82 -17.62
C THR A 14 30.52 38.27 -16.47
N THR A 15 29.20 38.27 -16.65
CA THR A 15 28.24 37.72 -15.68
C THR A 15 28.38 36.22 -15.57
N TYR A 16 28.51 35.50 -16.70
CA TYR A 16 28.77 34.06 -16.72
C TYR A 16 30.00 33.68 -15.90
N TYR A 17 31.15 34.32 -16.12
CA TYR A 17 32.38 34.00 -15.38
C TYR A 17 32.26 34.38 -13.90
N SER A 18 31.55 35.45 -13.57
CA SER A 18 31.26 35.78 -12.17
C SER A 18 30.39 34.70 -11.50
N TYR A 19 29.38 34.18 -12.18
CA TYR A 19 28.48 33.15 -11.64
C TYR A 19 29.18 31.79 -11.54
N LEU A 20 30.03 31.45 -12.52
CA LEU A 20 30.88 30.28 -12.48
C LEU A 20 31.82 30.31 -11.28
N LYS A 21 32.51 31.44 -11.05
CA LYS A 21 33.42 31.61 -9.89
C LYS A 21 32.69 31.53 -8.55
N LYS A 22 31.43 31.98 -8.52
CA LYS A 22 30.56 31.90 -7.33
C LYS A 22 29.83 30.56 -7.19
N GLY A 23 30.04 29.60 -8.11
CA GLY A 23 29.46 28.27 -8.03
C GLY A 23 27.94 28.22 -8.20
N TYR A 24 27.36 29.10 -9.01
CA TYR A 24 25.89 29.15 -9.18
C TYR A 24 25.38 27.83 -9.79
N PRO A 25 24.39 27.14 -9.17
CA PRO A 25 23.93 25.83 -9.61
C PRO A 25 23.50 25.78 -11.08
N ILE A 26 22.84 26.84 -11.58
CA ILE A 26 22.38 26.90 -12.97
C ILE A 26 23.53 26.92 -13.99
N ILE A 27 24.66 27.55 -13.65
CA ILE A 27 25.85 27.57 -14.52
C ILE A 27 26.53 26.21 -14.52
N ASN A 28 26.62 25.56 -13.36
CA ASN A 28 27.17 24.21 -13.25
C ASN A 28 26.31 23.19 -14.01
N PHE A 29 24.98 23.30 -13.88
CA PHE A 29 24.03 22.50 -14.63
C PHE A 29 24.20 22.69 -16.14
N LEU A 30 24.22 23.93 -16.64
CA LEU A 30 24.35 24.17 -18.08
C LEU A 30 25.74 23.77 -18.64
N ASN A 31 26.80 23.90 -17.85
CA ASN A 31 28.12 23.42 -18.24
C ASN A 31 28.24 21.89 -18.27
N SER A 32 27.30 21.16 -17.64
CA SER A 32 27.28 19.70 -17.69
C SER A 32 26.83 19.14 -19.04
N PHE A 33 26.19 19.96 -19.88
CA PHE A 33 25.82 19.57 -21.24
C PHE A 33 26.99 19.70 -22.21
N GLY A 34 27.02 18.84 -23.23
CA GLY A 34 27.89 19.05 -24.40
C GLY A 34 27.43 20.24 -25.23
N LYS A 35 28.30 20.71 -26.13
CA LYS A 35 28.00 21.84 -27.04
C LYS A 35 26.71 21.61 -27.83
N GLU A 36 26.54 20.40 -28.37
CA GLU A 36 25.37 19.99 -29.16
C GLU A 36 24.07 20.10 -28.36
N GLY A 37 24.06 19.65 -27.10
CA GLY A 37 22.87 19.73 -26.23
C GLY A 37 22.51 21.17 -25.85
N LEU A 38 23.48 22.08 -25.78
CA LEU A 38 23.21 23.51 -25.56
C LEU A 38 22.70 24.20 -26.83
N GLU A 39 23.15 23.78 -28.01
CA GLU A 39 22.64 24.27 -29.29
C GLU A 39 21.18 23.83 -29.46
N GLU A 40 20.88 22.57 -29.19
CA GLU A 40 19.51 22.03 -29.20
C GLU A 40 18.58 22.75 -28.22
N LEU A 41 19.02 22.97 -26.97
CA LEU A 41 18.25 23.69 -25.96
C LEU A 41 17.94 25.13 -26.40
N LEU A 42 18.90 25.79 -27.05
CA LEU A 42 18.74 27.15 -27.54
C LEU A 42 17.77 27.23 -28.72
N GLU A 43 17.76 26.23 -29.60
CA GLU A 43 16.93 26.20 -30.82
C GLU A 43 15.49 25.72 -30.55
N THR A 44 15.33 24.69 -29.73
CA THR A 44 14.05 24.00 -29.55
C THR A 44 13.39 24.31 -28.20
N GLY A 45 14.12 24.91 -27.26
CA GLY A 45 13.69 25.07 -25.88
C GLY A 45 13.70 23.78 -25.05
N LYS A 46 14.17 22.66 -25.62
CA LYS A 46 14.20 21.33 -24.99
C LYS A 46 15.52 20.61 -25.29
N ILE A 47 15.77 19.51 -24.59
CA ILE A 47 16.84 18.57 -24.93
C ILE A 47 16.21 17.20 -25.13
N GLN A 48 16.15 16.73 -26.37
CA GLN A 48 15.43 15.52 -26.80
C GLN A 48 15.89 14.28 -26.02
N LYS A 49 17.17 14.20 -25.63
CA LYS A 49 17.67 13.11 -24.78
C LYS A 49 16.91 13.00 -23.44
N TYR A 50 16.56 14.12 -22.82
CA TYR A 50 15.83 14.13 -21.55
C TYR A 50 14.33 13.92 -21.76
N GLU A 51 13.76 14.47 -22.83
CA GLU A 51 12.36 14.20 -23.21
C GLU A 51 12.15 12.70 -23.50
N ASN A 52 13.08 12.08 -24.24
CA ASN A 52 13.07 10.64 -24.48
C ASN A 52 13.24 9.84 -23.18
N MET A 53 14.07 10.32 -22.24
CA MET A 53 14.23 9.67 -20.95
C MET A 53 12.97 9.75 -20.09
N SER A 54 12.26 10.89 -20.10
CA SER A 54 10.96 11.03 -19.44
C SER A 54 9.95 10.06 -20.04
N TYR A 55 9.85 10.04 -21.37
CA TYR A 55 8.96 9.12 -22.08
C TYR A 55 9.24 7.64 -21.76
N ILE A 56 10.53 7.25 -21.70
CA ILE A 56 10.93 5.89 -21.32
C ILE A 56 10.52 5.59 -19.87
N MET A 57 10.71 6.54 -18.95
CA MET A 57 10.33 6.37 -17.54
C MET A 57 8.81 6.25 -17.38
N ASP A 58 8.04 7.11 -18.05
CA ASP A 58 6.58 7.08 -17.99
C ASP A 58 6.02 5.74 -18.51
N ASN A 59 6.56 5.25 -19.64
CA ASN A 59 6.20 3.93 -20.16
C ASN A 59 6.59 2.78 -19.23
N TYR A 60 7.76 2.87 -18.60
CA TYR A 60 8.21 1.87 -17.63
C TYR A 60 7.30 1.83 -16.40
N ILE A 61 6.91 3.00 -15.87
CA ILE A 61 5.98 3.13 -14.74
C ILE A 61 4.62 2.55 -15.13
N GLN A 62 4.09 2.95 -16.28
CA GLN A 62 2.78 2.46 -16.76
C GLN A 62 2.77 0.94 -16.89
N LYS A 63 3.78 0.35 -17.55
CA LYS A 63 3.90 -1.10 -17.70
C LYS A 63 3.95 -1.80 -16.34
N ASN A 64 4.69 -1.24 -15.39
CA ASN A 64 4.78 -1.80 -14.05
C ASN A 64 3.47 -1.66 -13.27
N LEU A 65 2.71 -0.58 -13.42
CA LEU A 65 1.38 -0.42 -12.83
C LEU A 65 0.39 -1.45 -13.41
N GLU A 66 0.40 -1.66 -14.73
CA GLU A 66 -0.42 -2.66 -15.40
C GLU A 66 -0.09 -4.07 -14.91
N PHE A 67 1.20 -4.41 -14.86
CA PHE A 67 1.66 -5.68 -14.32
C PHE A 67 1.29 -5.86 -12.85
N TYR A 68 1.43 -4.80 -12.07
CA TYR A 68 1.07 -4.77 -10.67
C TYR A 68 -0.41 -5.09 -10.49
N ILE A 69 -1.33 -4.41 -11.20
CA ILE A 69 -2.77 -4.70 -11.16
C ILE A 69 -3.05 -6.14 -11.62
N TYR A 70 -2.45 -6.54 -12.73
CA TYR A 70 -2.59 -7.89 -13.29
C TYR A 70 -2.27 -8.98 -12.26
N SER A 71 -1.27 -8.75 -11.40
CA SER A 71 -0.92 -9.69 -10.33
C SER A 71 -2.07 -9.92 -9.33
N PHE A 72 -2.85 -8.90 -8.98
CA PHE A 72 -4.04 -9.02 -8.13
C PHE A 72 -5.23 -9.62 -8.87
N GLU A 73 -5.40 -9.32 -10.16
CA GLU A 73 -6.48 -9.86 -10.97
C GLU A 73 -6.34 -11.37 -11.18
N GLN A 74 -5.16 -11.81 -11.63
CA GLN A 74 -4.88 -13.23 -11.86
C GLN A 74 -4.95 -14.05 -10.59
N SER A 75 -4.58 -13.44 -9.47
CA SER A 75 -4.65 -14.10 -8.17
C SER A 75 -6.02 -14.04 -7.51
N GLN A 76 -7.02 -13.48 -8.19
CA GLN A 76 -8.35 -13.22 -7.64
C GLN A 76 -8.29 -12.48 -6.30
N SER A 77 -7.23 -11.70 -6.09
CA SER A 77 -6.87 -11.10 -4.81
C SER A 77 -7.12 -9.59 -4.73
N LEU A 78 -7.95 -9.06 -5.64
CA LEU A 78 -8.37 -7.66 -5.67
C LEU A 78 -8.97 -7.24 -4.32
N LEU A 79 -8.31 -6.32 -3.62
CA LEU A 79 -8.58 -6.00 -2.22
C LEU A 79 -9.93 -5.33 -2.01
N HIS A 80 -10.47 -4.65 -3.02
CA HIS A 80 -11.81 -4.05 -2.92
C HIS A 80 -12.94 -5.09 -2.95
N LYS A 81 -12.65 -6.36 -3.29
CA LYS A 81 -13.68 -7.42 -3.35
C LYS A 81 -14.05 -7.91 -1.95
N ALA A 82 -15.32 -8.32 -1.80
CA ALA A 82 -15.86 -8.91 -0.58
C ALA A 82 -15.31 -10.32 -0.30
N SER A 83 -14.91 -11.05 -1.33
CA SER A 83 -14.31 -12.39 -1.21
C SER A 83 -12.91 -12.40 -0.60
N MET A 84 -12.32 -11.23 -0.36
CA MET A 84 -10.96 -11.13 0.17
C MET A 84 -10.91 -11.22 1.67
N HIS A 85 -10.09 -12.15 2.16
CA HIS A 85 -9.79 -12.34 3.57
C HIS A 85 -9.26 -11.04 4.18
N GLN A 86 -9.85 -10.63 5.31
CA GLN A 86 -9.51 -9.39 6.00
C GLN A 86 -8.05 -9.42 6.49
N GLU A 87 -7.56 -10.60 6.86
CA GLU A 87 -6.21 -10.86 7.34
C GLU A 87 -5.18 -10.56 6.25
N PHE A 88 -5.49 -10.91 4.99
CA PHE A 88 -4.65 -10.56 3.85
C PHE A 88 -4.64 -9.05 3.59
N LYS A 89 -5.81 -8.38 3.66
CA LYS A 89 -5.87 -6.91 3.53
C LYS A 89 -5.03 -6.24 4.61
N ASP A 90 -5.16 -6.69 5.85
CA ASP A 90 -4.40 -6.16 6.99
C ASP A 90 -2.90 -6.38 6.81
N PHE A 91 -2.48 -7.60 6.45
CA PHE A 91 -1.09 -7.90 6.14
C PHE A 91 -0.55 -6.99 5.03
N TYR A 92 -1.28 -6.89 3.92
CA TYR A 92 -0.85 -6.12 2.76
C TYR A 92 -0.70 -4.63 3.07
N PHE A 93 -1.65 -4.00 3.78
CA PHE A 93 -1.53 -2.59 4.11
C PHE A 93 -0.47 -2.29 5.16
N ASN A 94 -0.27 -3.20 6.13
CA ASN A 94 0.87 -3.12 7.04
C ASN A 94 2.19 -3.22 6.26
N PHE A 95 2.29 -4.14 5.30
CA PHE A 95 3.45 -4.25 4.42
C PHE A 95 3.69 -2.95 3.66
N LEU A 96 2.69 -2.41 2.96
CA LEU A 96 2.82 -1.18 2.18
C LEU A 96 3.29 0.02 3.03
N THR A 97 2.78 0.11 4.25
CA THR A 97 3.17 1.17 5.20
C THR A 97 4.62 1.02 5.65
N ASN A 98 5.05 -0.22 5.87
CA ASN A 98 6.33 -0.54 6.50
C ASN A 98 7.45 -0.95 5.54
N PHE A 99 7.22 -1.21 4.24
CA PHE A 99 8.18 -1.95 3.41
C PHE A 99 9.58 -1.31 3.30
N GLY A 100 9.69 0.02 3.36
CA GLY A 100 10.97 0.75 3.39
C GLY A 100 11.61 0.91 4.77
N LYS A 101 11.00 0.34 5.82
CA LYS A 101 11.48 0.34 7.21
C LYS A 101 11.78 -1.07 7.72
N ILE A 102 11.56 -2.09 6.88
CA ILE A 102 11.80 -3.49 7.25
C ILE A 102 13.29 -3.65 7.47
N ASP A 103 13.66 -4.04 8.70
CA ASP A 103 15.02 -4.45 8.99
C ASP A 103 15.27 -5.80 8.30
N PHE A 104 15.82 -5.74 7.09
CA PHE A 104 16.09 -6.90 6.27
C PHE A 104 17.61 -7.15 6.25
N PRO A 105 18.09 -8.29 6.78
CA PRO A 105 19.52 -8.51 7.03
C PRO A 105 20.38 -8.66 5.76
N PHE A 106 19.80 -8.46 4.58
CA PHE A 106 20.44 -8.66 3.28
C PHE A 106 20.04 -7.56 2.30
N ASN A 107 20.83 -7.38 1.24
CA ASN A 107 20.50 -6.45 0.18
C ASN A 107 19.33 -6.99 -0.67
N ILE A 108 18.24 -6.24 -0.77
CA ILE A 108 17.04 -6.61 -1.57
C ILE A 108 17.41 -6.83 -3.04
N ASN A 109 18.40 -6.12 -3.57
CA ASN A 109 18.88 -6.33 -4.93
C ASN A 109 19.48 -7.73 -5.16
N VAL A 110 19.84 -8.45 -4.09
CA VAL A 110 20.44 -9.79 -4.15
C VAL A 110 19.42 -10.90 -3.89
N LEU A 111 18.47 -10.71 -2.96
CA LEU A 111 17.51 -11.75 -2.58
C LEU A 111 16.09 -11.55 -3.16
N GLY A 112 15.83 -10.37 -3.71
CA GLY A 112 14.59 -9.98 -4.34
C GLY A 112 13.38 -9.78 -3.41
N ILE A 113 12.30 -9.23 -3.99
CA ILE A 113 11.09 -8.83 -3.26
C ILE A 113 10.37 -10.00 -2.57
N GLN A 114 10.48 -11.22 -3.11
CA GLN A 114 9.88 -12.42 -2.48
C GLN A 114 10.45 -12.69 -1.09
N SER A 115 11.77 -12.59 -0.97
CA SER A 115 12.45 -12.83 0.30
C SER A 115 12.07 -11.77 1.34
N LEU A 116 11.91 -10.51 0.89
CA LEU A 116 11.42 -9.41 1.71
C LEU A 116 9.99 -9.66 2.21
N LEU A 117 9.08 -10.04 1.31
CA LEU A 117 7.67 -10.32 1.63
C LEU A 117 7.54 -11.48 2.61
N THR A 118 8.28 -12.56 2.37
CA THR A 118 8.30 -13.74 3.25
C THR A 118 8.82 -13.37 4.63
N HIS A 119 9.92 -12.62 4.69
CA HIS A 119 10.47 -12.16 5.96
C HIS A 119 9.50 -11.25 6.72
N TYR A 120 8.86 -10.31 6.01
CA TYR A 120 7.87 -9.43 6.58
C TYR A 120 6.65 -10.19 7.11
N LEU A 121 6.20 -11.23 6.40
CA LEU A 121 5.12 -12.11 6.86
C LEU A 121 5.45 -12.73 8.21
N TYR A 122 6.66 -13.27 8.38
CA TYR A 122 7.09 -13.81 9.68
C TYR A 122 7.16 -12.73 10.77
N GLN A 123 7.71 -11.55 10.47
CA GLN A 123 7.73 -10.44 11.43
C GLN A 123 6.31 -10.04 11.85
N TYR A 124 5.41 -9.86 10.89
CA TYR A 124 4.01 -9.52 11.10
C TYR A 124 3.29 -10.55 11.98
N GLN A 125 3.47 -11.84 11.70
CA GLN A 125 2.89 -12.93 12.50
C GLN A 125 3.41 -12.91 13.94
N ILE A 126 4.72 -12.75 14.12
CA ILE A 126 5.34 -12.67 15.45
C ILE A 126 4.81 -11.47 16.24
N GLU A 127 4.63 -10.31 15.60
CA GLU A 127 4.06 -9.13 16.25
C GLU A 127 2.60 -9.34 16.68
N LYS A 128 1.79 -9.98 15.84
CA LYS A 128 0.39 -10.32 16.17
C LYS A 128 0.32 -11.28 17.36
N ILE A 129 1.13 -12.34 17.36
CA ILE A 129 1.22 -13.29 18.47
C ILE A 129 1.64 -12.54 19.75
N LYS A 130 2.72 -11.75 19.71
CA LYS A 130 3.21 -11.00 20.88
C LYS A 130 2.14 -10.06 21.45
N LYS A 131 1.38 -9.37 20.58
CA LYS A 131 0.28 -8.49 21.01
C LYS A 131 -0.84 -9.28 21.69
N ASN A 132 -1.14 -10.47 21.20
CA ASN A 132 -2.18 -11.34 21.78
C ASN A 132 -1.73 -12.05 23.07
N LEU A 133 -0.44 -12.32 23.21
CA LEU A 133 0.17 -12.90 24.41
C LEU A 133 0.46 -11.87 25.52
N ASN A 134 0.08 -10.60 25.35
CA ASN A 134 0.24 -9.58 26.39
C ASN A 134 -0.50 -10.01 27.67
N SER A 135 0.18 -10.01 28.81
CA SER A 135 -0.36 -10.44 30.10
C SER A 135 -1.64 -9.69 30.50
N ASP A 136 -1.74 -8.40 30.19
CA ASP A 136 -2.93 -7.61 30.49
C ASP A 136 -4.13 -8.09 29.67
N LYS A 137 -3.89 -8.45 28.41
CA LYS A 137 -4.93 -8.98 27.51
C LYS A 137 -5.36 -10.39 27.93
N ILE A 138 -4.42 -11.26 28.30
CA ILE A 138 -4.73 -12.61 28.83
C ILE A 138 -5.54 -12.48 30.13
N ASN A 139 -5.14 -11.58 31.03
CA ASN A 139 -5.86 -11.34 32.29
C ASN A 139 -7.27 -10.81 32.04
N GLN A 140 -7.45 -9.93 31.04
CA GLN A 140 -8.77 -9.45 30.65
C GLN A 140 -9.65 -10.60 30.13
N ILE A 141 -9.14 -11.45 29.23
CA ILE A 141 -9.87 -12.62 28.72
C ILE A 141 -10.24 -13.58 29.86
N LEU A 142 -9.35 -13.77 30.83
CA LEU A 142 -9.64 -14.57 32.02
C LEU A 142 -10.79 -13.98 32.85
N ILE A 143 -10.83 -12.66 33.02
CA ILE A 143 -11.91 -11.98 33.75
C ILE A 143 -13.23 -12.14 32.99
N GLU A 144 -13.22 -11.92 31.67
CA GLU A 144 -14.39 -12.05 30.80
C GLU A 144 -14.94 -13.49 30.83
N LYS A 145 -14.11 -14.52 30.59
CA LYS A 145 -14.54 -15.93 30.68
C LYS A 145 -15.10 -16.29 32.07
N ASN A 146 -14.51 -15.77 33.16
CA ASN A 146 -15.06 -16.00 34.50
C ASN A 146 -16.43 -15.33 34.70
N SER A 147 -16.60 -14.11 34.18
CA SER A 147 -17.88 -13.40 34.21
C SER A 147 -18.96 -14.14 33.44
N GLU A 148 -18.64 -14.65 32.25
CA GLU A 148 -19.57 -15.44 31.42
C GLU A 148 -20.02 -16.72 32.14
N ILE A 149 -19.11 -17.43 32.82
CA ILE A 149 -19.45 -18.60 33.63
C ILE A 149 -20.38 -18.21 34.79
N ASP A 150 -20.12 -17.07 35.45
CA ASP A 150 -20.97 -16.58 36.53
C ASP A 150 -22.37 -16.19 36.05
N GLU A 151 -22.45 -15.51 34.91
CA GLU A 151 -23.74 -15.18 34.28
C GLU A 151 -24.51 -16.44 33.91
N ALA A 152 -23.85 -17.43 33.29
CA ALA A 152 -24.46 -18.71 32.94
C ALA A 152 -24.98 -19.47 34.17
N ILE A 153 -24.25 -19.45 35.29
CA ILE A 153 -24.73 -20.03 36.57
C ILE A 153 -25.98 -19.31 37.07
N ASN A 154 -25.97 -17.97 37.03
CA ASN A 154 -27.05 -17.15 37.53
C ASN A 154 -28.33 -17.23 36.67
N SER A 155 -28.19 -17.47 35.36
CA SER A 155 -29.31 -17.62 34.43
C SER A 155 -29.90 -19.03 34.39
N THR A 156 -29.24 -20.02 35.00
CA THR A 156 -29.64 -21.43 34.94
C THR A 156 -30.23 -21.90 36.28
N ASN A 157 -31.22 -22.79 36.26
CA ASN A 157 -31.90 -23.27 37.47
C ASN A 157 -31.82 -24.80 37.62
N GLY A 158 -32.04 -25.28 38.85
CA GLY A 158 -32.20 -26.71 39.12
C GLY A 158 -30.90 -27.51 39.03
N LYS A 159 -30.94 -28.65 38.32
CA LYS A 159 -29.84 -29.62 38.28
C LYS A 159 -28.65 -29.11 37.46
N GLU A 160 -28.90 -28.44 36.34
CA GLU A 160 -27.88 -27.86 35.46
C GLU A 160 -27.06 -26.78 36.18
N ARG A 161 -27.70 -25.94 37.01
CA ARG A 161 -26.98 -24.96 37.85
C ARG A 161 -25.97 -25.63 38.78
N LYS A 162 -26.35 -26.72 39.44
CA LYS A 162 -25.45 -27.46 40.35
C LYS A 162 -24.28 -28.10 39.60
N GLU A 163 -24.49 -28.50 38.35
CA GLU A 163 -23.44 -29.03 37.48
C GLU A 163 -22.46 -27.93 37.06
N LEU A 164 -22.94 -26.74 36.70
CA LEU A 164 -22.11 -25.57 36.38
C LEU A 164 -21.33 -25.03 37.58
N GLU A 165 -21.94 -24.94 38.77
CA GLU A 165 -21.25 -24.56 40.01
C GLU A 165 -20.13 -25.55 40.36
N LYS A 166 -20.37 -26.85 40.18
CA LYS A 166 -19.35 -27.88 40.38
C LYS A 166 -18.24 -27.81 39.34
N PHE A 167 -18.57 -27.51 38.08
CA PHE A 167 -17.62 -27.28 37.02
C PHE A 167 -16.69 -26.09 37.34
N LYS A 168 -17.26 -24.93 37.72
CA LYS A 168 -16.49 -23.73 38.10
C LYS A 168 -15.55 -24.00 39.27
N ASN A 169 -16.01 -24.69 40.31
CA ASN A 169 -15.19 -25.02 41.48
C ASN A 169 -14.01 -25.96 41.16
N ASN A 170 -14.13 -26.77 40.11
CA ASN A 170 -13.07 -27.67 39.65
C ASN A 170 -12.17 -27.03 38.58
N LEU A 171 -12.51 -25.83 38.10
CA LEU A 171 -11.76 -25.15 37.05
C LEU A 171 -10.47 -24.59 37.65
N GLN A 172 -9.32 -25.15 37.26
CA GLN A 172 -8.02 -24.61 37.65
C GLN A 172 -7.68 -23.42 36.76
N GLN A 173 -7.20 -22.32 37.36
CA GLN A 173 -6.79 -21.14 36.60
C GLN A 173 -5.67 -21.44 35.59
N GLU A 174 -4.80 -22.40 35.89
CA GLU A 174 -3.74 -22.85 34.98
C GLU A 174 -4.32 -23.52 33.73
N THR A 175 -5.30 -24.40 33.86
CA THR A 175 -6.00 -25.02 32.73
C THR A 175 -6.71 -23.99 31.85
N LEU A 176 -7.34 -22.97 32.45
CA LEU A 176 -7.99 -21.90 31.69
C LEU A 176 -6.98 -21.05 30.92
N LYS A 177 -5.80 -20.79 31.51
CA LYS A 177 -4.69 -20.11 30.83
C LYS A 177 -4.15 -20.92 29.65
N GLU A 178 -3.96 -22.22 29.81
CA GLU A 178 -3.52 -23.11 28.73
C GLU A 178 -4.51 -23.08 27.56
N GLN A 179 -5.81 -23.18 27.84
CA GLN A 179 -6.85 -23.06 26.81
C GLN A 179 -6.81 -21.71 26.08
N ILE A 180 -6.62 -20.60 26.81
CA ILE A 180 -6.49 -19.27 26.19
C ILE A 180 -5.26 -19.21 25.27
N LEU A 181 -4.14 -19.81 25.66
CA LEU A 181 -2.95 -19.86 24.83
C LEU A 181 -3.20 -20.69 23.56
N GLU A 182 -3.81 -21.87 23.68
CA GLU A 182 -4.20 -22.71 22.54
C GLU A 182 -5.17 -21.98 21.59
N ASP A 183 -6.16 -21.26 22.13
CA ASP A 183 -7.09 -20.44 21.36
C ASP A 183 -6.33 -19.33 20.58
N ILE A 184 -5.36 -18.67 21.21
CA ILE A 184 -4.55 -17.61 20.57
C ILE A 184 -3.71 -18.18 19.42
N PHE A 185 -3.03 -19.32 19.62
CA PHE A 185 -2.22 -19.94 18.57
C PHE A 185 -3.11 -20.46 17.42
N SER A 186 -4.22 -21.12 17.73
CA SER A 186 -5.16 -21.62 16.71
C SER A 186 -5.75 -20.49 15.87
N ASN A 187 -6.13 -19.37 16.49
CA ASN A 187 -6.59 -18.19 15.76
C ASN A 187 -5.48 -17.58 14.89
N ASN A 188 -4.23 -17.58 15.37
CA ASN A 188 -3.12 -17.10 14.57
C ASN A 188 -2.85 -17.98 13.35
N ASP A 189 -2.95 -19.29 13.50
CA ASP A 189 -2.79 -20.25 12.41
C ASP A 189 -3.87 -20.05 11.33
N MET A 190 -5.14 -19.91 11.74
CA MET A 190 -6.23 -19.58 10.80
C MET A 190 -5.99 -18.26 10.06
N ASN A 191 -5.51 -17.23 10.78
CA ASN A 191 -5.19 -15.94 10.15
C ASN A 191 -4.03 -16.04 9.16
N PHE A 192 -3.01 -16.84 9.49
CA PHE A 192 -1.90 -17.12 8.60
C PHE A 192 -2.36 -17.84 7.34
N GLU A 193 -3.22 -18.85 7.46
CA GLU A 193 -3.84 -19.54 6.32
C GLU A 193 -4.60 -18.55 5.43
N GLY A 194 -5.41 -17.66 6.01
CA GLY A 194 -6.13 -16.61 5.27
C GLY A 194 -5.21 -15.69 4.45
N ILE A 195 -4.03 -15.36 4.98
CA ILE A 195 -3.00 -14.60 4.25
C ILE A 195 -2.38 -15.46 3.14
N MET A 196 -2.02 -16.70 3.45
CA MET A 196 -1.37 -17.62 2.51
C MET A 196 -2.25 -17.95 1.30
N LEU A 197 -3.57 -18.01 1.49
CA LEU A 197 -4.55 -18.17 0.41
C LEU A 197 -4.47 -17.08 -0.66
N HIS A 198 -3.82 -15.93 -0.39
CA HIS A 198 -3.69 -14.83 -1.35
C HIS A 198 -2.24 -14.43 -1.60
N PHE A 199 -1.29 -15.07 -0.92
CA PHE A 199 0.13 -14.74 -1.03
C PHE A 199 0.70 -14.96 -2.43
N PHE A 200 0.05 -15.83 -3.22
CA PHE A 200 0.42 -16.05 -4.61
C PHE A 200 0.21 -14.84 -5.53
N THR A 201 -0.53 -13.81 -5.08
CA THR A 201 -0.54 -12.46 -5.69
C THR A 201 0.87 -11.98 -5.97
N PHE A 202 1.78 -12.26 -5.06
CA PHE A 202 3.15 -11.77 -5.14
C PHE A 202 4.04 -12.64 -6.01
N ASN A 203 3.68 -13.88 -6.37
CA ASN A 203 4.61 -14.85 -6.99
C ASN A 203 5.30 -14.34 -8.27
N THR A 204 4.65 -13.44 -8.99
CA THR A 204 5.15 -12.87 -10.25
C THR A 204 5.97 -11.59 -10.03
N TRP A 205 5.98 -11.05 -8.82
CA TRP A 205 6.68 -9.81 -8.50
C TRP A 205 8.19 -9.98 -8.59
N THR A 206 8.80 -9.14 -9.42
CA THR A 206 10.25 -8.97 -9.56
C THR A 206 10.73 -7.77 -8.74
N ASN A 207 12.03 -7.48 -8.79
CA ASN A 207 12.58 -6.25 -8.19
C ASN A 207 12.00 -4.98 -8.81
N ASP A 208 11.44 -5.04 -10.02
CA ASP A 208 10.73 -3.90 -10.62
C ASP A 208 9.52 -3.49 -9.77
N MET A 209 8.84 -4.43 -9.12
CA MET A 209 7.73 -4.13 -8.21
C MET A 209 8.21 -3.44 -6.94
N TYR A 210 9.40 -3.78 -6.45
CA TYR A 210 10.01 -3.08 -5.32
C TYR A 210 10.23 -1.60 -5.68
N TYR A 211 10.85 -1.33 -6.83
CA TYR A 211 11.11 0.04 -7.29
C TYR A 211 9.83 0.82 -7.60
N LEU A 212 8.81 0.16 -8.17
CA LEU A 212 7.49 0.75 -8.36
C LEU A 212 6.90 1.20 -7.02
N LEU A 213 6.90 0.32 -6.02
CA LEU A 213 6.36 0.65 -4.69
C LEU A 213 7.15 1.78 -4.01
N GLU A 214 8.48 1.83 -4.17
CA GLU A 214 9.30 2.96 -3.68
C GLU A 214 8.91 4.27 -4.36
N LEU A 215 8.69 4.24 -5.67
CA LEU A 215 8.29 5.42 -6.44
C LEU A 215 6.90 5.92 -6.02
N VAL A 216 5.92 5.01 -5.95
CA VAL A 216 4.53 5.30 -5.52
C VAL A 216 4.49 5.75 -4.07
N LYS A 217 5.38 5.26 -3.21
CA LYS A 217 5.46 5.80 -1.84
C LYS A 217 6.02 7.22 -1.82
N LYS A 218 7.04 7.48 -2.64
CA LYS A 218 7.72 8.78 -2.72
C LYS A 218 6.82 9.88 -3.28
N ASP A 219 5.91 9.55 -4.18
CA ASP A 219 4.91 10.49 -4.72
C ASP A 219 3.65 10.61 -3.85
N GLU A 220 3.62 9.91 -2.70
CA GLU A 220 2.46 9.81 -1.84
C GLU A 220 1.22 9.21 -2.53
N PHE A 221 1.40 8.12 -3.29
CA PHE A 221 0.38 7.34 -3.98
C PHE A 221 -0.35 8.08 -5.11
N GLU A 222 0.25 9.14 -5.62
CA GLU A 222 -0.35 9.97 -6.67
C GLU A 222 -0.47 9.22 -8.00
N TYR A 223 0.50 8.36 -8.35
CA TYR A 223 0.41 7.42 -9.46
C TYR A 223 -0.79 6.47 -9.34
N PHE A 224 -1.07 5.96 -8.14
CA PHE A 224 -2.20 5.06 -7.93
C PHE A 224 -3.53 5.81 -8.06
N ILE A 225 -3.63 6.99 -7.45
CA ILE A 225 -4.84 7.84 -7.50
C ILE A 225 -5.15 8.29 -8.94
N ASN A 226 -4.13 8.70 -9.69
CA ASN A 226 -4.29 9.23 -11.05
C ASN A 226 -4.44 8.14 -12.12
N SER A 227 -4.21 6.87 -11.78
CA SER A 227 -4.36 5.73 -12.71
C SER A 227 -5.80 5.51 -13.21
N LYS A 228 -6.79 6.07 -12.51
CA LYS A 228 -8.24 5.82 -12.72
C LYS A 228 -8.63 4.35 -12.60
N ASN A 229 -7.79 3.53 -11.95
CA ASN A 229 -8.10 2.15 -11.64
C ASN A 229 -8.67 2.04 -10.22
N ASP A 230 -9.84 1.39 -10.10
CA ASP A 230 -10.57 1.31 -8.84
C ASP A 230 -9.82 0.50 -7.75
N GLU A 231 -9.06 -0.54 -8.13
CA GLU A 231 -8.22 -1.30 -7.19
C GLU A 231 -7.04 -0.46 -6.67
N LEU A 232 -6.36 0.28 -7.55
CA LEU A 232 -5.27 1.17 -7.14
C LEU A 232 -5.76 2.31 -6.25
N LEU A 233 -6.96 2.84 -6.50
CA LEU A 233 -7.60 3.81 -5.62
C LEU A 233 -7.87 3.22 -4.24
N TYR A 234 -8.43 2.01 -4.16
CA TYR A 234 -8.65 1.29 -2.90
C TYR A 234 -7.34 1.12 -2.13
N GLN A 235 -6.26 0.75 -2.83
CA GLN A 235 -4.95 0.55 -2.24
C GLN A 235 -4.33 1.85 -1.72
N ALA A 236 -4.47 2.96 -2.45
CA ALA A 236 -4.00 4.28 -2.02
C ALA A 236 -4.75 4.76 -0.75
N ILE A 237 -6.07 4.58 -0.69
CA ILE A 237 -6.88 4.89 0.50
C ILE A 237 -6.39 4.05 1.68
N GLY A 238 -6.21 2.75 1.48
CA GLY A 238 -5.73 1.84 2.52
C GLY A 238 -4.35 2.20 3.05
N TYR A 239 -3.43 2.60 2.18
CA TYR A 239 -2.13 3.12 2.59
C TYR A 239 -2.25 4.32 3.53
N PHE A 240 -3.09 5.31 3.20
CA PHE A 240 -3.26 6.50 4.03
C PHE A 240 -3.88 6.16 5.39
N VAL A 241 -4.92 5.32 5.42
CA VAL A 241 -5.57 4.91 6.67
C VAL A 241 -4.56 4.21 7.60
N TYR A 242 -3.79 3.25 7.06
CA TYR A 242 -2.78 2.53 7.86
C TYR A 242 -1.60 3.41 8.28
N SER A 243 -1.22 4.38 7.45
CA SER A 243 -0.12 5.29 7.75
C SER A 243 -0.48 6.28 8.86
N TYR A 244 -1.70 6.83 8.85
CA TYR A 244 -2.11 7.91 9.77
C TYR A 244 -2.80 7.41 11.04
N TYR A 245 -3.47 6.25 11.02
CA TYR A 245 -4.29 5.77 12.13
C TYR A 245 -3.78 4.44 12.69
N GLN A 246 -2.49 4.38 13.01
CA GLN A 246 -1.82 3.16 13.47
C GLN A 246 -2.50 2.50 14.68
N ASN A 247 -3.07 3.31 15.58
CA ASN A 247 -3.72 2.87 16.82
C ASN A 247 -5.09 2.21 16.62
N PHE A 248 -5.72 2.37 15.46
CA PHE A 248 -7.01 1.72 15.19
C PHE A 248 -6.80 0.21 15.07
N ASP A 249 -7.76 -0.57 15.56
CA ASP A 249 -7.81 -2.00 15.27
C ASP A 249 -8.10 -2.25 13.79
N THR A 250 -7.87 -3.50 13.38
CA THR A 250 -7.96 -3.93 11.98
C THR A 250 -9.36 -3.68 11.40
N ASN A 251 -10.42 -3.98 12.13
CA ASN A 251 -11.79 -3.86 11.61
C ASN A 251 -12.13 -2.40 11.37
N ASN A 252 -11.84 -1.54 12.35
CA ASN A 252 -12.05 -0.10 12.21
C ASN A 252 -11.27 0.52 11.04
N LYS A 253 -10.05 0.03 10.76
CA LYS A 253 -9.28 0.47 9.58
C LYS A 253 -9.95 0.01 8.28
N LEU A 254 -10.31 -1.26 8.18
CA LEU A 254 -10.89 -1.82 6.95
C LEU A 254 -12.27 -1.22 6.64
N ASP A 255 -13.09 -0.99 7.67
CA ASP A 255 -14.40 -0.33 7.52
C ASP A 255 -14.23 1.13 7.05
N LEU A 256 -13.28 1.86 7.63
CA LEU A 256 -12.97 3.23 7.21
C LEU A 256 -12.52 3.27 5.74
N ILE A 257 -11.64 2.35 5.32
CA ILE A 257 -11.19 2.24 3.92
C ILE A 257 -12.37 2.00 2.99
N TYR A 258 -13.24 1.05 3.36
CA TYR A 258 -14.42 0.68 2.58
C TYR A 258 -15.36 1.87 2.38
N LEU A 259 -15.70 2.60 3.43
CA LEU A 259 -16.59 3.76 3.38
C LEU A 259 -16.01 4.91 2.52
N ILE A 260 -14.72 5.19 2.67
CA ILE A 260 -14.05 6.23 1.89
C ILE A 260 -13.99 5.85 0.41
N TYR A 261 -13.62 4.60 0.12
CA TYR A 261 -13.57 4.09 -1.24
C TYR A 261 -14.92 4.24 -1.94
N HIS A 262 -16.00 3.80 -1.31
CA HIS A 262 -17.35 3.92 -1.89
C HIS A 262 -17.80 5.37 -2.06
N TYR A 263 -17.42 6.27 -1.14
CA TYR A 263 -17.66 7.70 -1.33
C TYR A 263 -16.98 8.23 -2.60
N PHE A 264 -15.71 7.90 -2.83
CA PHE A 264 -14.97 8.39 -3.99
C PHE A 264 -15.36 7.71 -5.30
N LEU A 265 -15.82 6.46 -5.28
CA LEU A 265 -16.44 5.84 -6.45
C LEU A 265 -17.69 6.58 -6.92
N ALA A 266 -18.50 7.10 -5.98
CA ALA A 266 -19.69 7.89 -6.29
C ALA A 266 -19.37 9.34 -6.68
N ASN A 267 -18.20 9.86 -6.29
CA ASN A 267 -17.79 11.26 -6.50
C ASN A 267 -16.41 11.32 -7.18
N LYS A 268 -16.31 10.74 -8.39
CA LYS A 268 -15.02 10.57 -9.09
C LYS A 268 -14.32 11.90 -9.41
N ASP A 269 -15.06 12.98 -9.56
CA ASP A 269 -14.56 14.34 -9.78
C ASP A 269 -13.84 14.92 -8.56
N LEU A 270 -14.12 14.40 -7.37
CA LEU A 270 -13.48 14.82 -6.13
C LEU A 270 -12.21 14.03 -5.82
N ILE A 271 -11.86 13.01 -6.62
CA ILE A 271 -10.68 12.17 -6.39
C ILE A 271 -9.42 13.03 -6.56
N SER A 272 -8.77 13.31 -5.43
CA SER A 272 -7.43 13.86 -5.35
C SER A 272 -6.80 13.41 -4.05
N LYS A 273 -5.46 13.39 -4.00
CA LYS A 273 -4.71 13.07 -2.79
C LYS A 273 -5.16 13.89 -1.58
N ASP A 274 -5.29 15.20 -1.75
CA ASP A 274 -5.64 16.11 -0.65
C ASP A 274 -7.08 15.90 -0.18
N ASN A 275 -8.02 15.69 -1.11
CA ASN A 275 -9.40 15.39 -0.76
C ASN A 275 -9.53 14.07 -0.03
N ILE A 276 -8.81 13.02 -0.46
CA ILE A 276 -8.80 11.71 0.22
C ILE A 276 -8.27 11.86 1.65
N LYS A 277 -7.10 12.49 1.83
CA LYS A 277 -6.50 12.71 3.16
C LYS A 277 -7.44 13.51 4.07
N LYS A 278 -8.04 14.58 3.55
CA LYS A 278 -9.01 15.40 4.29
C LYS A 278 -10.24 14.59 4.69
N HIS A 279 -10.81 13.82 3.77
CA HIS A 279 -12.01 13.02 4.04
C HIS A 279 -11.77 11.93 5.08
N ILE A 280 -10.57 11.31 5.07
CA ILE A 280 -10.15 10.40 6.14
C ILE A 280 -10.16 11.13 7.49
N ALA A 281 -9.52 12.30 7.57
CA ALA A 281 -9.43 13.07 8.82
C ALA A 281 -10.81 13.53 9.32
N ASP A 282 -11.67 14.01 8.42
CA ASP A 282 -13.00 14.48 8.77
C ASP A 282 -13.86 13.33 9.32
N ARG A 283 -13.78 12.12 8.74
CA ARG A 283 -14.51 10.93 9.22
C ARG A 283 -14.06 10.48 10.60
N VAL A 284 -12.76 10.53 10.88
CA VAL A 284 -12.24 10.17 12.20
C VAL A 284 -12.62 11.21 13.25
N ASN A 285 -12.63 12.49 12.89
CA ASN A 285 -12.94 13.57 13.84
C ASN A 285 -14.45 13.78 14.07
N ASN A 286 -15.30 13.46 13.09
CA ASN A 286 -16.75 13.71 13.14
C ASN A 286 -17.58 12.52 12.62
N PRO A 287 -17.51 11.34 13.25
CA PRO A 287 -18.14 10.11 12.73
C PRO A 287 -19.66 10.24 12.54
N GLU A 288 -20.38 10.87 13.47
CA GLU A 288 -21.84 11.05 13.43
C GLU A 288 -22.33 11.84 12.19
N PHE A 289 -21.50 12.75 11.68
CA PHE A 289 -21.84 13.52 10.48
C PHE A 289 -21.82 12.64 9.22
N PHE A 290 -20.90 11.69 9.16
CA PHE A 290 -20.73 10.81 8.01
C PHE A 290 -21.67 9.60 8.04
N GLU A 291 -22.19 9.21 9.20
CA GLU A 291 -23.14 8.11 9.34
C GLU A 291 -24.35 8.27 8.41
N LYS A 292 -24.93 9.48 8.33
CA LYS A 292 -26.04 9.78 7.40
C LYS A 292 -25.65 9.74 5.93
N ILE A 293 -24.40 10.07 5.62
CA ILE A 293 -23.87 10.01 4.24
C ILE A 293 -23.68 8.55 3.84
N ASP A 294 -23.17 7.74 4.77
CA ASP A 294 -22.89 6.32 4.56
C ASP A 294 -24.17 5.50 4.44
N GLU A 295 -25.18 5.77 5.28
CA GLU A 295 -26.52 5.17 5.15
C GLU A 295 -27.14 5.45 3.78
N LYS A 296 -27.00 6.69 3.28
CA LYS A 296 -27.51 7.05 1.96
C LYS A 296 -26.76 6.32 0.85
N LEU A 297 -25.43 6.30 0.90
CA LEU A 297 -24.60 5.60 -0.07
C LEU A 297 -24.90 4.09 -0.06
N MET A 298 -24.96 3.46 1.10
CA MET A 298 -25.30 2.03 1.22
C MET A 298 -26.66 1.70 0.60
N ASN A 299 -27.68 2.53 0.85
CA ASN A 299 -28.99 2.35 0.25
C ASN A 299 -28.97 2.49 -1.28
N ASP A 300 -28.19 3.45 -1.81
CA ASP A 300 -28.06 3.61 -3.27
C ASP A 300 -27.33 2.42 -3.91
N TYR A 301 -26.34 1.85 -3.23
CA TYR A 301 -25.59 0.66 -3.69
C TYR A 301 -26.41 -0.64 -3.62
N ILE A 302 -27.19 -0.85 -2.55
CA ILE A 302 -28.05 -2.03 -2.38
C ILE A 302 -29.19 -2.03 -3.41
N ASN A 303 -29.73 -0.86 -3.75
CA ASN A 303 -30.86 -0.72 -4.66
C ASN A 303 -30.46 -0.56 -6.14
N ASN A 304 -29.18 -0.36 -6.43
CA ASN A 304 -28.64 -0.25 -7.79
C ASN A 304 -27.26 -0.96 -7.87
N PRO A 305 -27.22 -2.30 -7.98
CA PRO A 305 -25.98 -2.99 -8.28
C PRO A 305 -25.50 -2.48 -9.64
N PHE A 306 -24.30 -1.89 -9.69
CA PHE A 306 -23.72 -1.19 -10.84
C PHE A 306 -24.15 -1.72 -12.23
N PRO A 307 -24.29 -0.83 -13.25
CA PRO A 307 -24.42 -1.29 -14.62
C PRO A 307 -23.20 -2.14 -14.98
N LYS A 308 -23.46 -3.39 -15.38
CA LYS A 308 -22.53 -4.16 -16.22
C LYS A 308 -22.12 -3.24 -17.37
N ASN A 309 -20.87 -2.78 -17.40
CA ASN A 309 -20.09 -2.46 -18.60
C ASN A 309 -18.77 -1.83 -18.15
N PHE A 310 -17.68 -2.59 -18.32
CA PHE A 310 -16.59 -2.22 -19.21
C PHE A 310 -15.75 -3.48 -19.43
N THR A 311 -16.14 -4.26 -20.44
CA THR A 311 -15.19 -5.13 -21.14
C THR A 311 -14.07 -4.24 -21.68
N SER A 312 -12.83 -4.62 -21.37
CA SER A 312 -11.62 -4.11 -21.98
C SER A 312 -11.74 -4.17 -23.51
N ASN A 313 -11.95 -3.02 -24.16
CA ASN A 313 -11.63 -2.88 -25.57
C ASN A 313 -10.15 -2.53 -25.66
N LEU A 314 -9.29 -3.54 -25.72
CA LEU A 314 -7.88 -3.41 -26.11
C LEU A 314 -7.50 -4.64 -26.94
N ASP A 315 -7.96 -4.65 -28.20
CA ASP A 315 -7.20 -5.27 -29.28
C ASP A 315 -5.97 -4.37 -29.50
N VAL A 316 -4.82 -4.77 -28.97
CA VAL A 316 -3.53 -4.19 -29.35
C VAL A 316 -2.68 -5.31 -29.90
N ASN A 317 -2.38 -5.20 -31.19
CA ASN A 317 -1.36 -5.97 -31.87
C ASN A 317 -0.04 -5.87 -31.09
N LEU A 318 0.36 -6.97 -30.48
CA LEU A 318 1.69 -7.20 -29.97
C LEU A 318 2.62 -7.41 -31.17
N GLU A 319 3.12 -6.33 -31.76
CA GLU A 319 4.41 -6.41 -32.45
C GLU A 319 5.52 -6.35 -31.40
N GLU A 320 6.44 -7.31 -31.46
CA GLU A 320 7.53 -7.55 -30.52
C GLU A 320 8.35 -6.27 -30.28
N ILE A 321 8.14 -5.63 -29.14
CA ILE A 321 9.07 -4.63 -28.59
C ILE A 321 9.97 -5.37 -27.61
N GLU A 322 11.25 -5.45 -27.96
CA GLU A 322 12.31 -6.06 -27.15
C GLU A 322 12.19 -5.63 -25.67
N THR A 323 12.18 -6.63 -24.78
CA THR A 323 12.12 -6.47 -23.33
C THR A 323 13.35 -5.76 -22.81
N VAL A 324 13.24 -4.47 -22.51
CA VAL A 324 14.26 -3.71 -21.76
C VAL A 324 14.01 -3.87 -20.27
N THR A 325 14.99 -4.39 -19.55
CA THR A 325 15.02 -4.53 -18.08
C THR A 325 15.77 -3.37 -17.42
N PHE A 326 15.60 -3.17 -16.11
CA PHE A 326 16.37 -2.17 -15.36
C PHE A 326 17.88 -2.44 -15.39
N GLU A 327 18.30 -3.71 -15.44
CA GLU A 327 19.70 -4.10 -15.61
C GLU A 327 20.27 -3.65 -16.97
N ASP A 328 19.47 -3.62 -18.03
CA ASP A 328 19.90 -3.09 -19.34
C ASP A 328 20.18 -1.57 -19.29
N LEU A 329 19.40 -0.84 -18.49
CA LEU A 329 19.59 0.61 -18.28
C LEU A 329 20.85 0.90 -17.44
N VAL A 330 21.15 0.05 -16.45
CA VAL A 330 22.35 0.19 -15.61
C VAL A 330 23.61 -0.21 -16.38
N ASN A 331 23.56 -1.26 -17.20
CA ASN A 331 24.70 -1.73 -17.98
C ASN A 331 25.05 -0.79 -19.15
N LYS A 332 24.06 -0.15 -19.78
CA LYS A 332 24.33 0.91 -20.78
C LYS A 332 25.08 2.12 -20.20
N ARG A 333 24.92 2.43 -18.91
CA ARG A 333 25.70 3.49 -18.23
C ARG A 333 27.16 3.11 -17.98
N LYS A 334 27.48 1.82 -17.85
CA LYS A 334 28.87 1.37 -17.60
C LYS A 334 29.72 1.31 -18.87
N ASN A 335 29.10 1.16 -20.04
CA ASN A 335 29.79 1.06 -21.33
C ASN A 335 30.09 2.41 -22.01
N HIS A 336 29.82 3.53 -21.34
CA HIS A 336 30.07 4.89 -21.86
C HIS A 336 30.94 5.77 -20.93
N ASN A 337 31.70 5.16 -20.02
CA ASN A 337 32.77 5.84 -19.29
C ASN A 337 34.14 5.43 -19.83
#